data_AF-A0A2N0ZZU8-F1
#
_entry.id   AF-A0A2N0ZZU8-F1
#
_cell.length_a   1.000
_cell.length_b   1.000
_cell.length_c   1.000
_cell.angle_alpha   90.00
_cell.angle_beta   90.00
_cell.angle_gamma   90.00
#
_symmetry.space_group_name_H-M   'P 1'
#
loop_
_entity.id
_entity.type
_entity.pdbx_description
1 polymer ?
#
loop_
_entity_poly.entity_id
_entity_poly.type
_entity_poly.pdbx_seq_one_letter_code
_entity_poly.pdbx_strand_id
1 'polypeptide(L)'
;MTSDVYFEDIEQEIIKLLHSSKVSVQICVAWINGKIFTPVLKEIAKKGVNVELIYDNNHSNIRHGVPSSPEYSSYAINTRLSGAFMHNKFCIIDDEIVINGSYNWSAKAKDSFENIVVIKNNFKLIKKFKTEFADLISYCHAFSTHKVAKCKCGSHLFNLGVLGQESGLYDESRVEIWSVCVKNQHVKYVGEYHEQYLRTQLGLQYDLDEYYDSPKDEMQDEFKREREVIASLQQYFDSLSGTKIHAVGSVSPINHNEYMQGWEPDLNYEIYIRWRDMYFRKIIPESIPDDGYSFDEVNINSIISSQVEI
;
A
#
# COMPACT_ATOMS: atom_id res chain seq x y z
N MET A 1 -14.09 2.47 21.54
CA MET A 1 -13.08 1.46 21.18
C MET A 1 -12.97 0.39 22.27
N THR A 2 -12.96 -0.89 21.92
CA THR A 2 -12.66 -1.99 22.85
C THR A 2 -11.72 -3.00 22.19
N SER A 3 -10.95 -3.73 22.99
CA SER A 3 -10.07 -4.79 22.50
C SER A 3 -10.09 -6.00 23.43
N ASP A 4 -10.25 -7.18 22.86
CA ASP A 4 -10.21 -8.47 23.55
C ASP A 4 -9.10 -9.33 22.95
N VAL A 5 -8.53 -10.23 23.76
CA VAL A 5 -7.49 -11.18 23.33
C VAL A 5 -7.96 -12.61 23.58
N TYR A 6 -7.68 -13.50 22.64
CA TYR A 6 -8.03 -14.91 22.71
C TYR A 6 -6.79 -15.76 22.44
N PHE A 7 -6.58 -16.74 23.32
CA PHE A 7 -5.51 -17.73 23.24
C PHE A 7 -6.05 -19.16 23.06
N GLU A 8 -7.34 -19.36 23.32
CA GLU A 8 -8.04 -20.64 23.28
C GLU A 8 -9.31 -20.50 22.45
N ASP A 9 -9.82 -21.61 21.89
CA ASP A 9 -11.04 -21.67 21.07
C ASP A 9 -11.12 -20.63 19.94
N ILE A 10 -9.95 -20.21 19.42
CA ILE A 10 -9.80 -19.10 18.47
C ILE A 10 -10.64 -19.31 17.21
N GLU A 11 -10.67 -20.52 16.65
CA GLU A 11 -11.49 -20.84 15.46
C GLU A 11 -12.98 -20.58 15.70
N GLN A 12 -13.50 -20.95 16.87
CA GLN A 12 -14.91 -20.78 17.20
C GLN A 12 -15.26 -19.30 17.39
N GLU A 13 -14.37 -18.52 18.02
CA GLU A 13 -14.58 -17.08 18.14
C GLU A 13 -14.55 -16.37 16.78
N ILE A 14 -13.64 -16.76 15.88
CA ILE A 14 -13.62 -16.25 14.50
C ILE A 14 -14.93 -16.56 13.79
N ILE A 15 -15.39 -17.83 13.81
CA ILE A 15 -16.64 -18.24 13.15
C ILE A 15 -17.85 -17.48 13.71
N LYS A 16 -17.92 -17.32 15.02
CA LYS A 16 -18.96 -16.53 15.70
C LYS A 16 -18.97 -15.07 15.24
N LEU A 17 -17.81 -14.43 15.16
CA LEU A 17 -17.69 -13.05 14.68
C LEU A 17 -18.10 -12.96 13.21
N LEU A 18 -17.65 -13.89 12.36
CA LEU A 18 -18.07 -13.95 10.95
C LEU A 18 -19.58 -14.06 10.80
N HIS A 19 -20.26 -14.92 11.58
CA HIS A 19 -21.71 -15.04 11.53
C HIS A 19 -22.47 -13.81 12.04
N SER A 20 -21.82 -12.96 12.84
CA SER A 20 -22.41 -11.71 13.32
C SER A 20 -22.45 -10.61 12.26
N SER A 21 -21.63 -10.73 11.20
CA SER A 21 -21.51 -9.75 10.12
C SER A 21 -22.85 -9.40 9.45
N LYS A 22 -22.92 -8.19 8.91
CA LYS A 22 -24.13 -7.60 8.32
C LYS A 22 -23.92 -7.01 6.93
N VAL A 23 -22.73 -6.48 6.65
CA VAL A 23 -22.45 -5.68 5.45
C VAL A 23 -21.27 -6.25 4.67
N SER A 24 -20.12 -6.44 5.32
CA SER A 24 -18.91 -6.88 4.63
C SER A 24 -17.94 -7.66 5.51
N VAL A 25 -17.19 -8.57 4.88
CA VAL A 25 -16.12 -9.32 5.49
C VAL A 25 -14.93 -9.36 4.52
N GLN A 26 -13.79 -8.81 4.94
CA GLN A 26 -12.52 -8.87 4.20
C GLN A 26 -11.52 -9.71 4.99
N ILE A 27 -11.10 -10.86 4.45
CA ILE A 27 -10.21 -11.82 5.12
C ILE A 27 -8.86 -11.86 4.40
N CYS A 28 -7.77 -11.63 5.11
CA CYS A 28 -6.40 -11.73 4.58
C CYS A 28 -5.59 -12.71 5.44
N VAL A 29 -5.43 -13.95 4.97
CA VAL A 29 -4.79 -15.03 5.74
C VAL A 29 -3.81 -15.84 4.90
N ALA A 30 -2.63 -16.11 5.47
CA ALA A 30 -1.61 -16.90 4.80
C ALA A 30 -2.07 -18.32 4.44
N TRP A 31 -2.79 -18.98 5.35
CA TRP A 31 -3.38 -20.30 5.11
C TRP A 31 -4.83 -20.34 5.57
N ILE A 32 -5.65 -21.06 4.81
CA ILE A 32 -7.06 -21.26 5.11
C ILE A 32 -7.50 -22.71 4.89
N ASN A 33 -8.35 -23.22 5.77
CA ASN A 33 -8.95 -24.53 5.69
C ASN A 33 -10.35 -24.42 5.06
N GLY A 34 -10.44 -24.73 3.77
CA GLY A 34 -11.69 -24.68 3.02
C GLY A 34 -12.77 -25.63 3.55
N LYS A 35 -12.43 -26.72 4.23
CA LYS A 35 -13.46 -27.61 4.80
C LYS A 35 -14.28 -26.93 5.90
N ILE A 36 -13.64 -26.03 6.66
CA ILE A 36 -14.25 -25.33 7.79
C ILE A 36 -14.83 -24.00 7.33
N PHE A 37 -14.05 -23.21 6.59
CA PHE A 37 -14.44 -21.84 6.26
C PHE A 37 -15.33 -21.73 5.02
N THR A 38 -15.27 -22.63 4.03
CA THR A 38 -16.11 -22.50 2.82
C THR A 38 -17.62 -22.49 3.15
N PRO A 39 -18.16 -23.39 4.01
CA PRO A 39 -19.56 -23.32 4.42
C PRO A 39 -19.90 -21.99 5.09
N VAL A 40 -19.07 -21.53 6.03
CA VAL A 40 -19.26 -20.27 6.76
C VAL A 40 -19.31 -19.08 5.81
N LEU A 41 -18.35 -18.98 4.88
CA LEU A 41 -18.29 -17.90 3.89
C LEU A 41 -19.52 -17.90 2.98
N LYS A 42 -19.97 -19.07 2.50
CA LYS A 42 -21.19 -19.17 1.69
C LYS A 42 -22.43 -18.79 2.47
N GLU A 43 -22.52 -19.17 3.74
CA GLU A 43 -23.67 -18.86 4.59
C GLU A 43 -23.81 -17.36 4.86
N ILE A 44 -22.72 -16.66 5.16
CA ILE A 44 -22.76 -15.22 5.38
C ILE A 44 -22.99 -14.46 4.07
N ALA A 45 -22.38 -14.89 2.96
CA ALA A 45 -22.63 -14.31 1.65
C ALA A 45 -24.10 -14.41 1.21
N LYS A 46 -24.74 -15.56 1.46
CA LYS A 46 -26.18 -15.76 1.20
C LYS A 46 -27.09 -14.82 2.00
N LYS A 47 -26.61 -14.25 3.11
CA LYS A 47 -27.34 -13.22 3.88
C LYS A 47 -27.18 -11.81 3.30
N GLY A 48 -26.43 -11.65 2.20
CA GLY A 48 -26.17 -10.37 1.54
C GLY A 48 -24.86 -9.69 2.00
N VAL A 49 -24.03 -10.36 2.81
CA VAL A 49 -22.72 -9.84 3.22
C VAL A 49 -21.75 -9.91 2.04
N ASN A 50 -21.07 -8.81 1.72
CA ASN A 50 -19.98 -8.83 0.73
C ASN A 50 -18.75 -9.51 1.32
N VAL A 51 -18.32 -10.63 0.73
CA VAL A 51 -17.20 -11.43 1.24
C VAL A 51 -16.04 -11.43 0.25
N GLU A 52 -14.87 -10.99 0.74
CA GLU A 52 -13.63 -10.95 -0.02
C GLU A 52 -12.52 -11.66 0.75
N LEU A 53 -11.78 -12.55 0.09
CA LEU A 53 -10.74 -13.37 0.70
C LEU A 53 -9.43 -13.26 -0.07
N ILE A 54 -8.36 -12.89 0.61
CA ILE A 54 -6.99 -12.91 0.14
C ILE A 54 -6.24 -14.02 0.86
N TYR A 55 -5.53 -14.87 0.11
CA TYR A 55 -4.68 -15.91 0.66
C TYR A 55 -3.41 -16.11 -0.16
N ASP A 56 -2.39 -16.74 0.43
CA ASP A 56 -1.13 -17.02 -0.26
C ASP A 56 -1.30 -18.15 -1.28
N ASN A 57 -0.78 -17.98 -2.50
CA ASN A 57 -0.88 -18.98 -3.58
C ASN A 57 0.14 -20.11 -3.40
N ASN A 58 -0.01 -20.93 -2.36
CA ASN A 58 0.84 -22.09 -2.08
C ASN A 58 0.13 -23.43 -2.26
N HIS A 59 0.93 -24.50 -2.28
CA HIS A 59 0.47 -25.88 -2.45
C HIS A 59 -0.57 -26.32 -1.42
N SER A 60 -0.50 -25.81 -0.18
CA SER A 60 -1.46 -26.15 0.88
C SER A 60 -2.83 -25.55 0.57
N ASN A 61 -2.88 -24.27 0.22
CA ASN A 61 -4.12 -23.58 -0.14
C ASN A 61 -4.71 -24.10 -1.46
N ILE A 62 -3.88 -24.51 -2.44
CA ILE A 62 -4.38 -25.17 -3.65
C ILE A 62 -5.11 -26.49 -3.33
N ARG A 63 -4.61 -27.26 -2.36
CA ARG A 63 -5.16 -28.58 -2.02
C ARG A 63 -6.29 -28.55 -0.99
N HIS A 64 -6.24 -27.61 -0.05
CA HIS A 64 -7.08 -27.59 1.14
C HIS A 64 -7.74 -26.23 1.41
N GLY A 65 -7.47 -25.22 0.58
CA GLY A 65 -8.02 -23.88 0.72
C GLY A 65 -9.48 -23.79 0.26
N VAL A 66 -9.95 -22.55 0.17
CA VAL A 66 -11.32 -22.22 -0.23
C VAL A 66 -11.41 -22.27 -1.77
N PRO A 67 -12.40 -22.98 -2.36
CA PRO A 67 -12.57 -23.02 -3.81
C PRO A 67 -13.08 -21.67 -4.34
N SER A 68 -12.95 -21.44 -5.65
CA SER A 68 -13.65 -20.32 -6.30
C SER A 68 -15.16 -20.52 -6.22
N SER A 69 -15.91 -19.42 -6.05
CA SER A 69 -17.35 -19.43 -5.89
C SER A 69 -17.93 -18.10 -6.38
N PRO A 70 -19.14 -18.06 -6.98
CA PRO A 70 -19.80 -16.80 -7.32
C PRO A 70 -20.33 -16.03 -6.10
N GLU A 71 -20.47 -16.67 -4.94
CA GLU A 71 -20.98 -16.06 -3.71
C GLU A 71 -19.95 -15.15 -2.99
N TYR A 72 -18.65 -15.29 -3.27
CA TYR A 72 -17.59 -14.50 -2.66
C TYR A 72 -16.42 -14.31 -3.61
N SER A 73 -15.69 -13.21 -3.46
CA SER A 73 -14.46 -12.96 -4.23
C SER A 73 -13.26 -13.57 -3.52
N SER A 74 -12.37 -14.23 -4.26
CA SER A 74 -11.14 -14.77 -3.70
C SER A 74 -9.91 -14.48 -4.56
N TYR A 75 -8.80 -14.16 -3.91
CA TYR A 75 -7.55 -13.68 -4.51
C TYR A 75 -6.37 -14.48 -3.97
N ALA A 76 -5.75 -15.28 -4.84
CA ALA A 76 -4.54 -16.05 -4.52
C ALA A 76 -3.29 -15.20 -4.84
N ILE A 77 -2.59 -14.72 -3.81
CA ILE A 77 -1.43 -13.85 -3.93
C ILE A 77 -0.18 -14.66 -4.23
N ASN A 78 0.50 -14.33 -5.33
CA ASN A 78 1.85 -14.78 -5.59
C ASN A 78 2.85 -13.75 -5.08
N THR A 79 4.01 -14.17 -4.58
CA THR A 79 5.07 -13.23 -4.21
C THR A 79 6.14 -13.18 -5.32
N ARG A 80 6.86 -12.05 -5.41
CA ARG A 80 7.94 -11.89 -6.40
C ARG A 80 9.18 -12.75 -6.10
N LEU A 81 9.47 -12.96 -4.82
CA LEU A 81 10.65 -13.69 -4.39
C LEU A 81 10.26 -15.14 -4.13
N SER A 82 10.93 -16.06 -4.81
CA SER A 82 10.76 -17.49 -4.56
C SER A 82 10.98 -17.78 -3.06
N GLY A 83 10.02 -18.47 -2.44
CA GLY A 83 10.05 -18.79 -1.02
C GLY A 83 9.53 -17.71 -0.07
N ALA A 84 9.14 -16.53 -0.57
CA ALA A 84 8.41 -15.54 0.23
C ALA A 84 6.90 -15.83 0.22
N PHE A 85 6.19 -15.41 1.26
CA PHE A 85 4.75 -15.65 1.42
C PHE A 85 3.99 -14.36 1.76
N MET A 86 2.74 -14.27 1.34
CA MET A 86 1.77 -13.36 1.95
C MET A 86 1.42 -13.92 3.34
N HIS A 87 2.06 -13.39 4.38
CA HIS A 87 2.02 -13.98 5.72
C HIS A 87 1.05 -13.27 6.69
N ASN A 88 0.19 -12.39 6.20
CA ASN A 88 -0.79 -11.70 7.04
C ASN A 88 -1.83 -12.69 7.59
N LYS A 89 -2.38 -12.39 8.77
CA LYS A 89 -3.57 -13.06 9.33
C LYS A 89 -4.46 -12.01 9.99
N PHE A 90 -5.28 -11.35 9.18
CA PHE A 90 -6.28 -10.42 9.68
C PHE A 90 -7.63 -10.59 8.98
N CYS A 91 -8.68 -10.12 9.61
CA CYS A 91 -10.02 -10.05 9.08
C CYS A 91 -10.66 -8.74 9.50
N ILE A 92 -11.36 -8.08 8.58
CA ILE A 92 -12.14 -6.87 8.83
C ILE A 92 -13.60 -7.25 8.66
N ILE A 93 -14.44 -6.88 9.63
CA ILE A 93 -15.88 -7.15 9.61
C ILE A 93 -16.63 -5.83 9.76
N ASP A 94 -17.52 -5.56 8.81
CA ASP A 94 -18.43 -4.42 8.75
C ASP A 94 -17.77 -3.04 8.96
N ASP A 95 -16.47 -2.91 8.67
CA ASP A 95 -15.68 -1.71 8.94
C ASP A 95 -15.66 -1.26 10.41
N GLU A 96 -15.93 -2.20 11.33
CA GLU A 96 -16.07 -1.94 12.76
C GLU A 96 -15.19 -2.86 13.61
N ILE A 97 -14.88 -4.06 13.10
CA ILE A 97 -14.11 -5.06 13.83
C ILE A 97 -12.89 -5.45 13.01
N VAL A 98 -11.73 -5.45 13.64
CA VAL A 98 -10.52 -6.09 13.12
C VAL A 98 -10.17 -7.27 14.02
N ILE A 99 -9.99 -8.43 13.41
CA ILE A 99 -9.33 -9.59 14.03
C ILE A 99 -7.90 -9.61 13.47
N ASN A 100 -6.88 -9.64 14.33
CA ASN A 100 -5.49 -9.77 13.89
C ASN A 100 -4.70 -10.61 14.89
N GLY A 101 -3.75 -11.43 14.41
CA GLY A 101 -2.94 -12.25 15.30
C GLY A 101 -1.98 -13.17 14.57
N SER A 102 -1.44 -14.15 15.30
CA SER A 102 -0.56 -15.17 14.74
C SER A 102 -1.34 -16.33 14.11
N TYR A 103 -2.59 -16.56 14.57
CA TYR A 103 -3.43 -17.70 14.20
C TYR A 103 -3.71 -17.76 12.69
N ASN A 104 -3.14 -18.77 12.02
CA ASN A 104 -3.52 -19.11 10.65
C ASN A 104 -4.88 -19.81 10.64
N TRP A 105 -5.71 -19.59 9.61
CA TRP A 105 -7.04 -20.18 9.52
C TRP A 105 -6.99 -21.62 8.99
N SER A 106 -5.96 -22.38 9.40
CA SER A 106 -5.64 -23.72 8.93
C SER A 106 -5.94 -24.77 10.00
N ALA A 107 -6.12 -26.03 9.60
CA ALA A 107 -6.41 -27.12 10.54
C ALA A 107 -5.35 -27.29 11.65
N LYS A 108 -4.08 -27.00 11.34
CA LYS A 108 -2.96 -27.19 12.29
C LYS A 108 -2.87 -26.10 13.36
N ALA A 109 -3.42 -24.91 13.09
CA ALA A 109 -3.30 -23.79 14.02
C ALA A 109 -4.04 -24.06 15.32
N LYS A 110 -5.10 -24.86 15.29
CA LYS A 110 -5.85 -25.30 16.48
C LYS A 110 -4.98 -26.03 17.50
N ASP A 111 -3.98 -26.78 17.04
CA ASP A 111 -3.08 -27.56 17.90
C ASP A 111 -1.78 -26.78 18.24
N SER A 112 -1.68 -25.52 17.82
CA SER A 112 -0.49 -24.66 17.99
C SER A 112 -0.75 -23.58 19.04
N PHE A 113 0.31 -23.10 19.71
CA PHE A 113 0.20 -21.93 20.59
C PHE A 113 0.12 -20.67 19.75
N GLU A 114 -1.07 -20.09 19.70
CA GLU A 114 -1.42 -18.99 18.81
C GLU A 114 -2.30 -17.98 19.56
N ASN A 115 -2.45 -16.78 19.02
CA ASN A 115 -3.37 -15.79 19.57
C ASN A 115 -4.05 -14.97 18.48
N ILE A 116 -5.19 -14.37 18.84
CA ILE A 116 -5.80 -13.26 18.12
C ILE A 116 -6.14 -12.12 19.07
N VAL A 117 -6.14 -10.91 18.55
CA VAL A 117 -6.70 -9.72 19.16
C VAL A 117 -7.89 -9.28 18.32
N VAL A 118 -9.02 -9.05 18.97
CA VAL A 118 -10.25 -8.53 18.36
C VAL A 118 -10.38 -7.08 18.80
N ILE A 119 -10.31 -6.15 17.84
CA ILE A 119 -10.36 -4.72 18.07
C ILE A 119 -11.65 -4.18 17.46
N LYS A 120 -12.44 -3.44 18.24
CA LYS A 120 -13.74 -2.90 17.82
C LYS A 120 -13.75 -1.39 17.90
N ASN A 121 -14.33 -0.75 16.87
CA ASN A 121 -14.56 0.70 16.79
C ASN A 121 -13.28 1.51 17.00
N ASN A 122 -12.16 1.07 16.41
CA ASN A 122 -10.97 1.89 16.21
C ASN A 122 -10.86 2.16 14.71
N PHE A 123 -11.55 3.20 14.25
CA PHE A 123 -11.72 3.44 12.82
C PHE A 123 -10.40 3.83 12.14
N LYS A 124 -9.52 4.56 12.82
CA LYS A 124 -8.15 4.85 12.33
C LYS A 124 -7.35 3.57 12.06
N LEU A 125 -7.41 2.59 12.96
CA LEU A 125 -6.73 1.31 12.76
C LEU A 125 -7.40 0.46 11.68
N ILE A 126 -8.73 0.41 11.67
CA ILE A 126 -9.52 -0.32 10.67
C ILE A 126 -9.19 0.19 9.26
N LYS A 127 -9.13 1.51 9.07
CA LYS A 127 -8.73 2.13 7.80
C LYS A 127 -7.37 1.62 7.33
N LYS A 128 -6.36 1.56 8.21
CA LYS A 128 -5.03 1.05 7.86
C LYS A 128 -5.07 -0.40 7.35
N PHE A 129 -5.85 -1.28 8.00
CA PHE A 129 -6.04 -2.65 7.53
C PHE A 129 -6.82 -2.71 6.22
N LYS A 130 -7.86 -1.88 6.04
CA LYS A 130 -8.60 -1.77 4.77
C LYS A 130 -7.70 -1.33 3.62
N THR A 131 -6.83 -0.36 3.87
CA THR A 131 -5.84 0.12 2.90
C THR A 131 -4.91 -1.01 2.48
N GLU A 132 -4.28 -1.72 3.43
CA GLU A 132 -3.43 -2.87 3.11
C GLU A 132 -4.19 -3.98 2.36
N PHE A 133 -5.46 -4.24 2.69
CA PHE A 133 -6.29 -5.21 1.97
C PHE A 133 -6.51 -4.81 0.50
N ALA A 134 -6.95 -3.58 0.26
CA ALA A 134 -7.17 -3.04 -1.08
C ALA A 134 -5.87 -3.03 -1.90
N ASP A 135 -4.76 -2.71 -1.25
CA ASP A 135 -3.43 -2.69 -1.82
C ASP A 135 -2.94 -4.06 -2.26
N LEU A 136 -3.22 -5.11 -1.48
CA LEU A 136 -2.92 -6.49 -1.84
C LEU A 136 -3.77 -6.97 -3.03
N ILE A 137 -5.02 -6.51 -3.16
CA ILE A 137 -5.84 -6.77 -4.36
C ILE A 137 -5.23 -6.09 -5.58
N SER A 138 -4.87 -4.80 -5.48
CA SER A 138 -4.17 -4.08 -6.56
C SER A 138 -2.89 -4.79 -6.97
N TYR A 139 -2.09 -5.23 -5.98
CA TYR A 139 -0.89 -6.03 -6.20
C TYR A 139 -1.20 -7.34 -6.94
N CYS A 140 -2.25 -8.07 -6.54
CA CYS A 140 -2.68 -9.32 -7.17
C CYS A 140 -2.99 -9.13 -8.65
N HIS A 141 -3.75 -8.09 -8.99
CA HIS A 141 -4.12 -7.78 -10.37
C HIS A 141 -2.92 -7.35 -11.22
N ALA A 142 -1.99 -6.60 -10.63
CA ALA A 142 -0.78 -6.15 -11.32
C ALA A 142 0.26 -7.27 -11.49
N PHE A 143 0.20 -8.34 -10.69
CA PHE A 143 1.27 -9.35 -10.61
C PHE A 143 1.61 -10.02 -11.94
N SER A 144 0.59 -10.37 -12.74
CA SER A 144 0.79 -11.06 -14.01
C SER A 144 1.25 -10.13 -15.14
N THR A 145 1.01 -8.82 -15.01
CA THR A 145 1.22 -7.82 -16.07
C THR A 145 2.50 -7.02 -15.87
N HIS A 146 2.96 -6.86 -14.63
CA HIS A 146 4.09 -6.00 -14.30
C HIS A 146 5.38 -6.78 -14.13
N LYS A 147 6.46 -6.24 -14.70
CA LYS A 147 7.83 -6.72 -14.52
C LYS A 147 8.68 -5.60 -13.95
N VAL A 148 9.52 -5.95 -12.99
CA VAL A 148 10.48 -4.99 -12.43
C VAL A 148 11.73 -4.99 -13.30
N ALA A 149 12.05 -3.84 -13.87
CA ALA A 149 13.28 -3.67 -14.63
C ALA A 149 14.51 -3.83 -13.74
N LYS A 150 15.64 -4.21 -14.36
CA LYS A 150 16.93 -4.35 -13.67
C LYS A 150 17.88 -3.26 -14.12
N CYS A 151 18.56 -2.66 -13.15
CA CYS A 151 19.67 -1.76 -13.39
C CYS A 151 20.88 -2.55 -13.89
N LYS A 152 21.83 -1.86 -14.54
CA LYS A 152 23.14 -2.42 -14.95
C LYS A 152 23.90 -3.11 -13.81
N CYS A 153 23.70 -2.68 -12.56
CA CYS A 153 24.29 -3.29 -11.36
C CYS A 153 23.49 -4.50 -10.81
N GLY A 154 22.43 -4.96 -11.48
CA GLY A 154 21.57 -6.07 -11.05
C GLY A 154 20.49 -5.72 -10.02
N SER A 155 20.51 -4.48 -9.48
CA SER A 155 19.48 -3.98 -8.57
C SER A 155 18.17 -3.63 -9.30
N HIS A 156 17.11 -3.41 -8.53
CA HIS A 156 15.81 -3.04 -9.09
C HIS A 156 15.84 -1.60 -9.64
N LEU A 157 15.18 -1.42 -10.79
CA LEU A 157 15.05 -0.14 -11.48
C LEU A 157 13.56 0.16 -11.64
N PHE A 158 13.19 1.41 -11.40
CA PHE A 158 11.85 1.95 -11.63
C PHE A 158 11.94 3.36 -12.17
N ASN A 159 10.82 3.89 -12.68
CA ASN A 159 10.74 5.28 -13.15
C ASN A 159 9.98 6.11 -12.12
N LEU A 160 10.56 7.24 -11.74
CA LEU A 160 10.08 8.21 -10.78
C LEU A 160 9.73 9.50 -11.53
N GLY A 161 8.48 9.94 -11.43
CA GLY A 161 8.09 11.31 -11.75
C GLY A 161 8.40 12.20 -10.55
N VAL A 162 9.14 13.28 -10.74
CA VAL A 162 9.50 14.23 -9.69
C VAL A 162 8.79 15.53 -9.98
N LEU A 163 7.87 15.89 -9.09
CA LEU A 163 7.13 17.15 -9.15
C LEU A 163 8.06 18.28 -8.69
N GLY A 164 8.32 19.21 -9.58
CA GLY A 164 9.00 20.46 -9.26
C GLY A 164 8.13 21.42 -8.45
N GLN A 165 8.69 22.60 -8.16
CA GLN A 165 7.92 23.70 -7.61
C GLN A 165 6.95 24.25 -8.67
N GLU A 166 5.76 24.63 -8.22
CA GLU A 166 4.81 25.37 -9.06
C GLU A 166 5.35 26.79 -9.25
N SER A 167 5.44 27.23 -10.50
CA SER A 167 5.95 28.56 -10.84
C SER A 167 5.16 29.20 -11.99
N GLY A 168 5.25 30.52 -12.13
CA GLY A 168 4.55 31.28 -13.16
C GLY A 168 3.15 31.75 -12.76
N LEU A 169 2.43 32.37 -13.70
CA LEU A 169 1.09 32.96 -13.50
C LEU A 169 -0.04 31.91 -13.40
N TYR A 170 0.24 30.64 -13.74
CA TYR A 170 -0.76 29.58 -13.89
C TYR A 170 -0.40 28.30 -13.13
N ASP A 171 0.47 28.38 -12.11
CA ASP A 171 0.94 27.25 -11.30
C ASP A 171 1.38 26.05 -12.14
N GLU A 172 2.33 26.27 -13.06
CA GLU A 172 2.87 25.21 -13.89
C GLU A 172 3.76 24.29 -13.03
N SER A 173 3.32 23.05 -12.88
CA SER A 173 4.09 21.96 -12.29
C SER A 173 4.97 21.34 -13.37
N ARG A 174 6.28 21.56 -13.28
CA ARG A 174 7.25 20.77 -14.04
C ARG A 174 7.31 19.37 -13.46
N VAL A 175 7.24 18.34 -14.30
CA VAL A 175 7.43 16.95 -13.89
C VAL A 175 8.59 16.35 -14.65
N GLU A 176 9.65 16.02 -13.93
CA GLU A 176 10.80 15.32 -14.48
C GLU A 176 10.65 13.81 -14.30
N ILE A 177 11.04 13.04 -15.31
CA ILE A 177 11.00 11.59 -15.28
C ILE A 177 12.43 11.08 -15.18
N TRP A 178 12.68 10.29 -14.13
CA TRP A 178 13.97 9.68 -13.84
C TRP A 178 13.83 8.17 -13.75
N SER A 179 14.73 7.41 -14.37
CA SER A 179 14.93 6.00 -14.02
C SER A 179 15.85 5.93 -12.79
N VAL A 180 15.39 5.30 -11.71
CA VAL A 180 16.03 5.31 -10.40
C VAL A 180 16.32 3.89 -9.90
N CYS A 181 17.54 3.70 -9.41
CA CYS A 181 18.00 2.50 -8.72
C CYS A 181 18.53 2.90 -7.33
N VAL A 182 17.65 2.86 -6.34
CA VAL A 182 17.93 3.34 -4.97
C VAL A 182 19.14 2.63 -4.34
N LYS A 183 19.22 1.29 -4.43
CA LYS A 183 20.26 0.50 -3.73
C LYS A 183 21.71 0.91 -4.05
N ASN A 184 21.97 1.39 -5.26
CA ASN A 184 23.31 1.81 -5.68
C ASN A 184 23.30 3.24 -6.24
N GLN A 185 22.30 4.05 -5.88
CA GLN A 185 22.22 5.47 -6.23
C GLN A 185 22.26 5.82 -7.74
N HIS A 186 22.14 4.85 -8.65
CA HIS A 186 22.16 5.14 -10.09
C HIS A 186 20.86 5.80 -10.53
N VAL A 187 20.98 6.92 -11.23
CA VAL A 187 19.84 7.58 -11.87
C VAL A 187 20.11 7.84 -13.35
N LYS A 188 19.03 8.01 -14.12
CA LYS A 188 19.10 8.44 -15.51
C LYS A 188 17.90 9.32 -15.82
N TYR A 189 18.16 10.53 -16.31
CA TYR A 189 17.10 11.40 -16.82
C TYR A 189 16.46 10.79 -18.07
N VAL A 190 15.13 10.78 -18.12
CA VAL A 190 14.33 10.19 -19.20
C VAL A 190 13.64 11.28 -20.01
N GLY A 191 13.13 12.32 -19.36
CA GLY A 191 12.46 13.45 -20.00
C GLY A 191 11.68 14.30 -18.99
N GLU A 192 11.03 15.34 -19.47
CA GLU A 192 10.18 16.23 -18.66
C GLU A 192 8.92 16.61 -19.44
N TYR A 193 7.92 17.07 -18.70
CA TYR A 193 6.75 17.75 -19.23
C TYR A 193 6.27 18.80 -18.23
N HIS A 194 5.47 19.73 -18.72
CA HIS A 194 4.87 20.79 -17.92
C HIS A 194 3.37 20.56 -17.89
N GLU A 195 2.78 20.63 -16.70
CA GLU A 195 1.33 20.56 -16.53
C GLU A 195 0.80 21.66 -15.63
N GLN A 196 -0.39 22.15 -15.96
CA GLN A 196 -1.04 23.22 -15.21
C GLN A 196 -1.92 22.62 -14.10
N TYR A 197 -1.78 23.14 -12.88
CA TYR A 197 -2.58 22.75 -11.71
C TYR A 197 -2.52 21.26 -11.36
N LEU A 198 -1.43 20.56 -11.73
CA LEU A 198 -1.32 19.13 -11.56
C LEU A 198 -1.50 18.71 -10.10
N ARG A 199 -0.94 19.45 -9.14
CA ARG A 199 -1.12 19.13 -7.71
C ARG A 199 -2.57 19.22 -7.26
N THR A 200 -3.30 20.23 -7.71
CA THR A 200 -4.74 20.40 -7.43
C THR A 200 -5.56 19.28 -8.07
N GLN A 201 -5.30 18.99 -9.36
CA GLN A 201 -5.99 17.92 -10.09
C GLN A 201 -5.77 16.55 -9.44
N LEU A 202 -4.58 16.32 -8.91
CA LEU A 202 -4.21 15.08 -8.24
C LEU A 202 -4.58 15.05 -6.75
N GLY A 203 -5.24 16.09 -6.22
CA GLY A 203 -5.67 16.14 -4.82
C GLY A 203 -4.52 16.16 -3.80
N LEU A 204 -3.32 16.59 -4.20
CA LEU A 204 -2.10 16.57 -3.37
C LEU A 204 -1.94 17.81 -2.49
N GLN A 205 -2.91 18.74 -2.47
CA GLN A 205 -2.79 20.04 -1.79
C GLN A 205 -3.17 20.04 -0.31
N TYR A 206 -3.74 18.96 0.21
CA TYR A 206 -4.18 18.90 1.60
C TYR A 206 -3.52 17.70 2.30
N ASP A 207 -2.56 17.98 3.18
CA ASP A 207 -2.22 17.04 4.24
C ASP A 207 -3.45 16.98 5.15
N LEU A 208 -4.16 15.85 5.15
CA LEU A 208 -5.29 15.64 6.06
C LEU A 208 -4.75 15.59 7.49
N ASP A 209 -5.12 16.57 8.31
CA ASP A 209 -4.76 16.62 9.72
C ASP A 209 -5.15 15.31 10.43
N GLU A 210 -4.15 14.62 10.98
CA GLU A 210 -4.26 13.25 11.50
C GLU A 210 -4.93 13.12 12.89
N TYR A 211 -5.58 14.19 13.34
CA TYR A 211 -6.06 14.37 14.71
C TYR A 211 -7.58 14.35 14.71
N TYR A 212 -8.18 13.21 15.01
CA TYR A 212 -9.34 12.95 15.89
C TYR A 212 -9.83 11.51 15.63
N ASP A 213 -10.48 10.89 16.62
CA ASP A 213 -11.13 9.59 16.44
C ASP A 213 -12.43 9.84 15.66
N SER A 214 -12.35 9.79 14.33
CA SER A 214 -13.48 10.06 13.45
C SER A 214 -14.52 8.93 13.49
N PRO A 215 -15.82 9.23 13.41
CA PRO A 215 -16.87 8.24 13.22
C PRO A 215 -16.63 7.33 12.00
N LYS A 216 -17.33 6.19 12.00
CA LYS A 216 -17.27 5.19 10.92
C LYS A 216 -17.44 5.80 9.52
N ASP A 217 -18.47 6.63 9.35
CA ASP A 217 -18.84 7.20 8.04
C ASP A 217 -17.73 8.12 7.52
N GLU A 218 -17.16 8.97 8.38
CA GLU A 218 -16.03 9.82 8.01
C GLU A 218 -14.80 9.02 7.59
N MET A 219 -14.48 7.94 8.31
CA MET A 219 -13.39 7.04 7.94
C MET A 219 -13.63 6.37 6.58
N GLN A 220 -14.87 5.93 6.31
CA GLN A 220 -15.23 5.34 5.02
C GLN A 220 -15.10 6.34 3.87
N ASP A 221 -15.53 7.59 4.08
CA ASP A 221 -15.40 8.67 3.10
C ASP A 221 -13.94 9.05 2.86
N GLU A 222 -13.14 9.14 3.92
CA GLU A 222 -11.71 9.39 3.84
C GLU A 222 -10.99 8.28 3.05
N PHE A 223 -11.24 7.00 3.39
CA PHE A 223 -10.71 5.87 2.66
C PHE A 223 -11.09 5.92 1.18
N LYS A 224 -12.36 6.20 0.87
CA LYS A 224 -12.85 6.29 -0.51
C LYS A 224 -12.13 7.39 -1.29
N ARG A 225 -12.01 8.60 -0.71
CA ARG A 225 -11.30 9.73 -1.31
C ARG A 225 -9.84 9.39 -1.58
N GLU A 226 -9.13 8.78 -0.64
CA GLU A 226 -7.75 8.33 -0.84
C GLU A 226 -7.62 7.34 -2.00
N ARG A 227 -8.55 6.38 -2.10
CA ARG A 227 -8.58 5.41 -3.21
C ARG A 227 -8.86 6.07 -4.56
N GLU A 228 -9.75 7.06 -4.61
CA GLU A 228 -10.07 7.83 -5.81
C GLU A 228 -8.87 8.67 -6.27
N VAL A 229 -8.15 9.30 -5.33
CA VAL A 229 -6.92 10.03 -5.60
C VAL A 229 -5.84 9.09 -6.16
N ILE A 230 -5.59 7.95 -5.51
CA ILE A 230 -4.62 6.94 -5.98
C ILE A 230 -4.96 6.44 -7.39
N ALA A 231 -6.24 6.18 -7.66
CA ALA A 231 -6.69 5.71 -8.96
C ALA A 231 -6.55 6.78 -10.06
N SER A 232 -6.88 8.04 -9.73
CA SER A 232 -6.76 9.18 -10.64
C SER A 232 -5.29 9.46 -10.99
N LEU A 233 -4.41 9.42 -9.99
CA LEU A 233 -2.95 9.46 -10.16
C LEU A 233 -2.50 8.37 -11.12
N GLN A 234 -2.83 7.12 -10.83
CA GLN A 234 -2.42 6.00 -11.65
C GLN A 234 -2.90 6.13 -13.10
N GLN A 235 -4.18 6.47 -13.31
CA GLN A 235 -4.75 6.64 -14.64
C GLN A 235 -4.07 7.76 -15.42
N TYR A 236 -3.83 8.89 -14.79
CA TYR A 236 -3.13 10.02 -15.39
C TYR A 236 -1.73 9.58 -15.87
N PHE A 237 -0.92 8.97 -15.00
CA PHE A 237 0.43 8.56 -15.34
C PHE A 237 0.50 7.38 -16.31
N ASP A 238 -0.45 6.44 -16.29
CA ASP A 238 -0.54 5.36 -17.28
C ASP A 238 -0.96 5.90 -18.67
N SER A 239 -1.63 7.07 -18.75
CA SER A 239 -2.07 7.68 -20.02
C SER A 239 -0.98 8.48 -20.75
N LEU A 240 0.07 8.92 -20.04
CA LEU A 240 1.20 9.64 -20.62
C LEU A 240 1.99 8.70 -21.54
N SER A 241 1.80 8.83 -22.85
CA SER A 241 2.44 7.99 -23.86
C SER A 241 3.97 8.09 -23.80
N GLY A 242 4.66 6.96 -23.58
CA GLY A 242 6.12 6.85 -23.69
C GLY A 242 6.74 6.00 -22.58
N THR A 243 6.82 6.56 -21.37
CA THR A 243 7.52 5.94 -20.23
C THR A 243 6.57 5.72 -19.07
N LYS A 244 6.34 4.45 -18.70
CA LYS A 244 5.53 4.12 -17.52
C LYS A 244 6.16 4.67 -16.25
N ILE A 245 5.41 5.48 -15.50
CA ILE A 245 5.79 5.99 -14.19
C ILE A 245 5.36 5.00 -13.12
N HIS A 246 6.26 4.71 -12.19
CA HIS A 246 6.03 3.73 -11.13
C HIS A 246 5.88 4.41 -9.76
N ALA A 247 6.33 5.65 -9.63
CA ALA A 247 6.15 6.47 -8.45
C ALA A 247 6.22 7.94 -8.79
N VAL A 248 5.65 8.76 -7.91
CA VAL A 248 5.66 10.22 -7.97
C VAL A 248 6.23 10.73 -6.66
N GLY A 249 7.22 11.60 -6.73
CA GLY A 249 7.82 12.23 -5.57
C GLY A 249 7.91 13.74 -5.69
N SER A 250 8.18 14.38 -4.56
CA SER A 250 8.47 15.82 -4.46
C SER A 250 9.71 16.02 -3.63
N VAL A 251 10.62 16.89 -4.06
CA VAL A 251 11.78 17.27 -3.26
C VAL A 251 11.32 18.18 -2.11
N SER A 252 11.72 17.89 -0.88
CA SER A 252 11.44 18.77 0.26
C SER A 252 12.57 18.74 1.28
N PRO A 253 12.79 19.85 2.01
CA PRO A 253 13.87 19.94 2.99
C PRO A 253 13.57 19.09 4.24
N ILE A 254 14.56 18.33 4.73
CA ILE A 254 14.43 17.46 5.91
C ILE A 254 14.72 18.19 7.22
N ASN A 255 15.57 19.22 7.20
CA ASN A 255 16.05 19.95 8.37
C ASN A 255 15.60 21.41 8.38
N HIS A 256 14.40 21.69 7.83
CA HIS A 256 13.92 23.06 7.68
C HIS A 256 13.83 23.79 9.03
N ASN A 257 13.43 23.09 10.09
CA ASN A 257 13.34 23.67 11.43
C ASN A 257 14.72 24.02 12.00
N GLU A 258 15.71 23.14 11.89
CA GLU A 258 17.08 23.41 12.35
C GLU A 258 17.74 24.55 11.55
N TYR A 259 17.51 24.60 10.23
CA TYR A 259 17.97 25.69 9.37
C TYR A 259 17.36 27.03 9.78
N MET A 260 16.04 27.08 9.98
CA MET A 260 15.35 28.32 10.40
C MET A 260 15.77 28.78 11.80
N GLN A 261 16.21 27.86 12.67
CA GLN A 261 16.76 28.16 13.99
C GLN A 261 18.27 28.49 13.96
N GLY A 262 18.91 28.38 12.80
CA GLY A 262 20.35 28.65 12.61
C GLY A 262 21.26 27.59 13.25
N TRP A 263 20.75 26.40 13.55
CA TRP A 263 21.52 25.29 14.12
C TRP A 263 22.29 24.52 13.06
N GLU A 264 21.74 24.44 11.86
CA GLU A 264 22.39 23.88 10.68
C GLU A 264 22.53 24.98 9.61
N PRO A 265 23.72 25.15 9.00
CA PRO A 265 23.96 26.22 8.03
C PRO A 265 23.32 25.94 6.67
N ASP A 266 23.09 24.67 6.33
CA ASP A 266 22.66 24.23 5.01
C ASP A 266 21.37 23.39 5.08
N LEU A 267 20.53 23.51 4.06
CA LEU A 267 19.34 22.66 3.92
C LEU A 267 19.73 21.32 3.29
N ASN A 268 19.33 20.24 3.95
CA ASN A 268 19.36 18.89 3.40
C ASN A 268 17.99 18.58 2.80
N TYR A 269 17.97 17.83 1.70
CA TYR A 269 16.76 17.52 0.96
C TYR A 269 16.57 16.01 0.81
N GLU A 270 15.31 15.59 0.71
CA GLU A 270 14.98 14.24 0.27
C GLU A 270 13.82 14.26 -0.73
N ILE A 271 13.69 13.19 -1.51
CA ILE A 271 12.54 13.00 -2.38
C ILE A 271 11.48 12.22 -1.60
N TYR A 272 10.40 12.90 -1.21
CA TYR A 272 9.23 12.28 -0.59
C TYR A 272 8.34 11.63 -1.65
N ILE A 273 8.05 10.34 -1.52
CA ILE A 273 7.19 9.63 -2.45
C ILE A 273 5.73 9.88 -2.09
N ARG A 274 5.05 10.69 -2.90
CA ARG A 274 3.62 11.01 -2.78
C ARG A 274 2.72 9.89 -3.27
N TRP A 275 3.19 9.13 -4.26
CA TRP A 275 2.48 7.96 -4.78
C TRP A 275 3.47 6.92 -5.30
N ARG A 276 3.14 5.64 -5.15
CA ARG A 276 3.89 4.52 -5.75
C ARG A 276 2.93 3.43 -6.17
N ASP A 277 3.20 2.83 -7.33
CA ASP A 277 2.51 1.64 -7.80
C ASP A 277 2.61 0.54 -6.75
N MET A 278 1.47 -0.01 -6.40
CA MET A 278 1.33 -1.03 -5.37
C MET A 278 2.16 -2.28 -5.64
N TYR A 279 2.31 -2.66 -6.90
CA TYR A 279 3.23 -3.71 -7.28
C TYR A 279 4.63 -3.40 -6.76
N PHE A 280 5.10 -2.17 -6.87
CA PHE A 280 6.46 -1.73 -6.51
C PHE A 280 6.65 -1.33 -5.03
N ARG A 281 5.65 -1.43 -4.14
CA ARG A 281 5.72 -1.01 -2.72
C ARG A 281 6.97 -1.50 -1.94
N LYS A 282 7.44 -2.74 -2.16
CA LYS A 282 8.65 -3.29 -1.48
C LYS A 282 9.98 -2.91 -2.15
N ILE A 283 9.95 -2.11 -3.21
CA ILE A 283 11.10 -1.72 -4.03
C ILE A 283 11.30 -0.21 -3.97
N ILE A 284 10.21 0.54 -4.06
CA ILE A 284 10.20 2.00 -3.99
C ILE A 284 9.96 2.37 -2.52
N PRO A 285 10.92 3.02 -1.83
CA PRO A 285 10.77 3.44 -0.44
C PRO A 285 9.74 4.58 -0.30
N GLU A 286 9.47 5.02 0.93
CA GLU A 286 8.56 6.16 1.21
C GLU A 286 9.26 7.51 1.03
N SER A 287 10.56 7.55 1.29
CA SER A 287 11.42 8.66 0.90
C SER A 287 12.74 8.14 0.35
N ILE A 288 13.41 8.98 -0.43
CA ILE A 288 14.74 8.72 -0.98
C ILE A 288 15.65 9.86 -0.49
N PRO A 289 16.49 9.62 0.53
CA PRO A 289 17.38 10.64 1.06
C PRO A 289 18.53 10.97 0.10
N ASP A 290 19.01 12.20 0.18
CA ASP A 290 20.37 12.54 -0.24
C ASP A 290 21.35 11.89 0.74
N ASP A 291 22.07 10.86 0.31
CA ASP A 291 23.06 10.20 1.15
C ASP A 291 24.46 10.81 1.00
N GLY A 292 24.66 11.83 0.15
CA GLY A 292 25.92 12.57 -0.03
C GLY A 292 27.13 11.72 -0.49
N TYR A 293 26.96 10.41 -0.64
CA TYR A 293 28.03 9.43 -0.81
C TYR A 293 27.77 8.57 -2.05
N SER A 294 27.78 9.19 -3.23
CA SER A 294 27.89 8.47 -4.49
C SER A 294 29.21 8.78 -5.18
N PHE A 295 29.89 7.73 -5.65
CA PHE A 295 31.10 7.85 -6.47
C PHE A 295 30.77 8.10 -7.96
N ASP A 296 29.49 8.04 -8.34
CA ASP A 296 29.04 8.31 -9.71
C ASP A 296 28.72 9.80 -9.89
N GLU A 297 29.17 10.37 -11.01
CA GLU A 297 28.93 11.78 -11.39
C GLU A 297 27.43 12.12 -11.52
N VAL A 298 26.57 11.14 -11.81
CA VAL A 298 25.12 11.28 -11.89
C VAL A 298 24.47 10.32 -10.91
N ASN A 299 23.83 10.87 -9.89
CA ASN A 299 23.26 10.14 -8.76
C ASN A 299 21.96 10.80 -8.28
N ILE A 300 21.36 10.32 -7.19
CA ILE A 300 20.08 10.87 -6.69
C ILE A 300 20.16 12.38 -6.41
N ASN A 301 21.32 12.92 -6.05
CA ASN A 301 21.50 14.36 -5.82
C ASN A 301 21.33 15.14 -7.12
N SER A 302 21.61 14.54 -8.28
CA SER A 302 21.32 15.16 -9.58
C SER A 302 19.82 15.42 -9.78
N ILE A 303 18.94 14.63 -9.16
CA ILE A 303 17.50 14.86 -9.16
C ILE A 303 17.13 16.01 -8.22
N ILE A 304 17.74 16.04 -7.03
CA ILE A 304 17.48 17.08 -6.03
C ILE A 304 17.96 18.45 -6.55
N SER A 305 19.19 18.52 -7.07
CA SER A 305 19.77 19.73 -7.64
C SER A 305 19.05 20.21 -8.91
N SER A 306 18.31 19.36 -9.63
CA SER A 306 17.48 19.83 -10.74
C SER A 306 16.20 20.53 -10.28
N GLN A 307 15.71 20.22 -9.07
CA GLN A 307 14.47 20.80 -8.50
C GLN A 307 14.71 22.01 -7.59
N VAL A 308 15.88 22.10 -6.97
CA VAL A 308 16.26 23.22 -6.11
C VAL A 308 17.11 24.16 -6.96
N GLU A 309 16.68 25.41 -7.16
CA GLU A 309 17.59 26.45 -7.67
C GLU A 309 18.70 26.65 -6.62
N ILE A 310 19.84 25.99 -6.84
CA ILE A 310 21.08 26.19 -6.07
C ILE A 310 21.91 27.27 -6.78
#